data_AF-A0A1F4EVP4-F1
#
_entry.id   AF-A0A1F4EVP4-F1
#
_cell.length_a   1.000
_cell.length_b   1.000
_cell.length_c   1.000
_cell.angle_alpha   90.00
_cell.angle_beta   90.00
_cell.angle_gamma   90.00
#
_symmetry.space_group_name_H-M   'P 1'
#
loop_
_entity.id
_entity.type
_entity.pdbx_description
1 polymer ?
#
loop_
_entity_poly.entity_id
_entity_poly.type
_entity_poly.pdbx_seq_one_letter_code
_entity_poly.pdbx_strand_id
1 'polypeptide(L)'
;MPNRPFAPGFRLSLRDAIVLVAGSSAGIALATMVWWWGFVIGFVVAHFFLFCNVVRMARPLELAWAALFVALAAGTIALDFPGWPAAISISLAATVAVVALQLRKPSYHGLGWQRINPGLPAWWAAQQASVAESPEGSPPARA
;
A
#
# COMPACT_ATOMS: atom_id res chain seq x y z
N MET A 1 18.96 16.32 -9.74
CA MET A 1 17.91 15.34 -10.14
C MET A 1 16.71 16.14 -10.62
N PRO A 2 16.08 15.81 -11.75
CA PRO A 2 15.00 16.63 -12.30
C PRO A 2 13.87 16.77 -11.27
N ASN A 3 13.32 17.99 -11.14
CA ASN A 3 12.18 18.32 -10.29
C ASN A 3 11.13 17.20 -10.38
N ARG A 4 10.99 16.40 -9.32
CA ARG A 4 9.95 15.37 -9.31
C ARG A 4 8.61 16.09 -9.43
N PRO A 5 7.74 15.71 -10.37
CA PRO A 5 6.46 16.39 -10.53
C PRO A 5 5.61 16.16 -9.28
N PHE A 6 5.01 17.24 -8.77
CA PHE A 6 4.01 17.16 -7.71
C PHE A 6 2.75 16.51 -8.27
N ALA A 7 2.61 15.21 -8.08
CA ALA A 7 1.50 14.42 -8.60
C ALA A 7 0.78 13.67 -7.47
N PRO A 8 0.05 14.37 -6.58
CA PRO A 8 -0.73 13.74 -5.53
C PRO A 8 -2.07 13.21 -6.06
N GLY A 9 -2.72 12.33 -5.29
CA GLY A 9 -4.00 11.72 -5.63
C GLY A 9 -3.87 10.25 -6.04
N PHE A 10 -4.92 9.76 -6.68
CA PHE A 10 -4.99 8.41 -7.20
C PHE A 10 -3.93 8.17 -8.28
N ARG A 11 -3.30 7.00 -8.25
CA ARG A 11 -2.31 6.60 -9.24
C ARG A 11 -2.64 5.21 -9.74
N LEU A 12 -2.76 5.06 -11.05
CA LEU A 12 -2.87 3.76 -11.70
C LEU A 12 -1.80 3.72 -12.80
N SER A 13 -0.71 3.00 -12.55
CA SER A 13 0.29 2.76 -13.58
C SER A 13 -0.10 1.55 -14.44
N LEU A 14 0.48 1.44 -15.64
CA LEU A 14 0.28 0.27 -16.49
C LEU A 14 0.65 -1.05 -15.78
N ARG A 15 1.70 -1.02 -14.95
CA ARG A 15 2.11 -2.18 -14.16
C ARG A 15 1.06 -2.58 -13.14
N ASP A 16 0.47 -1.59 -12.47
CA ASP A 16 -0.61 -1.82 -11.51
C ASP A 16 -1.83 -2.40 -12.23
N ALA A 17 -2.20 -1.85 -13.39
CA ALA A 17 -3.30 -2.37 -14.20
C ALA A 17 -3.09 -3.83 -14.62
N ILE A 18 -1.88 -4.20 -15.06
CA ILE A 18 -1.54 -5.60 -15.39
C ILE A 18 -1.73 -6.51 -14.17
N VAL A 19 -1.21 -6.11 -13.00
CA VAL A 19 -1.35 -6.89 -11.76
C VAL A 19 -2.82 -7.04 -11.37
N LEU A 20 -3.60 -5.98 -11.46
CA LEU A 20 -5.03 -5.99 -11.12
C LEU A 20 -5.84 -6.87 -12.07
N VAL A 21 -5.62 -6.76 -13.38
CA VAL A 21 -6.32 -7.58 -14.38
C VAL A 21 -5.92 -9.04 -14.22
N ALA A 22 -4.63 -9.35 -14.23
CA ALA A 22 -4.15 -10.73 -14.13
C ALA A 22 -4.58 -11.38 -12.81
N GLY A 23 -4.42 -10.66 -11.69
CA GLY A 23 -4.80 -11.14 -10.36
C GLY A 23 -6.32 -11.35 -10.23
N SER A 24 -7.13 -10.42 -10.76
CA SER A 24 -8.59 -10.56 -10.73
C SER A 24 -9.06 -11.71 -11.61
N SER A 25 -8.53 -11.83 -12.83
CA SER A 25 -8.85 -12.95 -13.73
C SER A 25 -8.47 -14.30 -13.12
N ALA A 26 -7.28 -14.42 -12.54
CA ALA A 26 -6.84 -15.62 -11.86
C ALA A 26 -7.70 -15.93 -10.63
N GLY A 27 -8.04 -14.92 -9.83
CA GLY A 27 -8.93 -15.06 -8.68
C GLY A 27 -10.33 -15.55 -9.07
N ILE A 28 -10.91 -14.99 -10.13
CA ILE A 28 -12.21 -15.42 -10.66
C ILE A 28 -12.14 -16.86 -11.15
N ALA A 29 -11.11 -17.21 -11.94
CA ALA A 29 -10.93 -18.57 -12.45
C ALA A 29 -10.75 -19.60 -11.33
N LEU A 30 -10.03 -19.26 -10.26
CA LEU A 30 -9.85 -20.18 -9.12
C LEU A 30 -11.08 -20.23 -8.22
N ALA A 31 -11.87 -19.15 -8.14
CA ALA A 31 -13.14 -19.14 -7.42
C ALA A 31 -14.14 -20.16 -7.98
N THR A 32 -14.10 -20.47 -9.28
CA THR A 32 -14.98 -21.48 -9.89
C THR A 32 -14.59 -22.91 -9.49
N MET A 33 -13.37 -23.12 -8.99
CA MET A 33 -12.91 -24.42 -8.49
C MET A 33 -13.14 -24.52 -6.98
N VAL A 34 -12.58 -23.56 -6.24
CA VAL A 34 -12.67 -23.47 -4.79
C VAL A 34 -12.83 -22.00 -4.45
N TRP A 35 -14.02 -21.62 -4.00
CA TRP A 35 -14.35 -20.23 -3.67
C TRP A 35 -13.31 -19.56 -2.77
N TRP A 36 -12.79 -20.29 -1.76
CA TRP A 36 -11.77 -19.79 -0.85
C TRP A 36 -10.47 -19.35 -1.53
N TRP A 37 -10.04 -20.03 -2.58
CA TRP A 37 -8.81 -19.66 -3.30
C TRP A 37 -8.98 -18.35 -4.04
N GLY A 38 -10.14 -18.18 -4.71
CA GLY A 38 -10.49 -16.93 -5.34
C GLY A 38 -10.63 -15.79 -4.34
N PHE A 39 -11.23 -16.05 -3.17
CA PHE A 39 -11.35 -15.07 -2.08
C PHE A 39 -9.97 -14.60 -1.59
N VAL A 40 -9.04 -15.50 -1.30
CA VAL A 40 -7.70 -15.15 -0.79
C VAL A 40 -6.92 -14.32 -1.81
N ILE A 41 -6.99 -14.68 -3.08
CA ILE A 41 -6.36 -13.91 -4.16
C ILE A 41 -7.02 -12.53 -4.29
N GLY A 42 -8.35 -12.49 -4.36
CA GLY A 42 -9.12 -11.25 -4.43
C GLY A 42 -8.82 -10.32 -3.25
N PHE A 43 -8.67 -10.86 -2.04
CA PHE A 43 -8.30 -10.12 -0.85
C PHE A 43 -6.94 -9.44 -1.01
N VAL A 44 -5.90 -10.16 -1.45
CA VAL A 44 -4.56 -9.59 -1.67
C VAL A 44 -4.56 -8.57 -2.81
N VAL A 45 -5.25 -8.85 -3.92
CA VAL A 45 -5.37 -7.93 -5.06
C VAL A 45 -6.09 -6.64 -4.65
N ALA A 46 -7.14 -6.72 -3.85
CA ALA A 46 -7.84 -5.56 -3.31
C ALA A 46 -6.94 -4.73 -2.38
N HIS A 47 -6.11 -5.36 -1.55
CA HIS A 47 -5.14 -4.65 -0.70
C HIS A 47 -4.02 -4.00 -1.52
N PHE A 48 -3.53 -4.67 -2.56
CA PHE A 48 -2.61 -4.07 -3.52
C PHE A 48 -3.22 -2.82 -4.18
N PHE A 49 -4.48 -2.91 -4.62
CA PHE A 49 -5.21 -1.76 -5.14
C PHE A 49 -5.25 -0.61 -4.13
N LEU A 50 -5.70 -0.90 -2.91
CA LEU A 50 -5.83 0.07 -1.83
C LEU A 50 -4.49 0.73 -1.50
N PHE A 51 -3.43 -0.06 -1.29
CA PHE A 51 -2.14 0.45 -0.85
C PHE A 51 -1.41 1.20 -1.95
N CYS A 52 -1.30 0.62 -3.15
CA CYS A 52 -0.48 1.19 -4.20
C CYS A 52 -1.18 2.31 -4.98
N ASN A 53 -2.51 2.23 -5.15
CA ASN A 53 -3.24 3.12 -6.06
C ASN A 53 -4.04 4.20 -5.32
N VAL A 54 -4.69 3.82 -4.21
CA VAL A 54 -5.57 4.73 -3.44
C VAL A 54 -4.77 5.48 -2.38
N VAL A 55 -4.17 4.76 -1.44
CA VAL A 55 -3.49 5.34 -0.27
C VAL A 55 -2.06 5.77 -0.61
N ARG A 56 -1.45 5.15 -1.64
CA ARG A 56 -0.04 5.32 -2.02
C ARG A 56 0.88 5.14 -0.81
N MET A 57 0.75 3.97 -0.22
CA MET A 57 1.38 3.63 1.04
C MET A 57 2.91 3.63 0.94
N ALA A 58 3.57 4.00 2.03
CA ALA A 58 5.01 3.87 2.12
C ALA A 58 5.40 2.39 2.12
N ARG A 59 6.36 2.02 1.27
CA ARG A 59 6.87 0.66 1.10
C ARG A 59 7.14 -0.13 2.41
N PRO A 60 7.68 0.47 3.50
CA PRO A 60 7.89 -0.30 4.73
C PRO A 60 6.58 -0.80 5.36
N LEU A 61 5.52 0.00 5.29
CA LEU A 61 4.20 -0.38 5.82
C LEU A 61 3.55 -1.48 4.96
N GLU A 62 3.69 -1.39 3.64
CA GLU A 62 3.24 -2.43 2.71
C GLU A 62 3.93 -3.77 2.99
N LEU A 63 5.25 -3.75 3.17
CA LEU A 63 6.03 -4.95 3.45
C LEU A 63 5.73 -5.52 4.83
N ALA A 64 5.52 -4.67 5.85
CA ALA A 64 5.13 -5.12 7.18
C ALA A 64 3.76 -5.84 7.15
N TRP A 65 2.79 -5.25 6.45
CA TRP A 65 1.48 -5.87 6.27
C TRP A 65 1.58 -7.18 5.48
N ALA A 66 2.34 -7.19 4.38
CA ALA A 66 2.51 -8.39 3.55
C ALA A 66 3.19 -9.53 4.33
N ALA A 67 4.23 -9.23 5.12
CA ALA A 67 4.89 -10.21 5.96
C ALA A 67 3.93 -10.80 7.00
N LEU A 68 3.11 -9.96 7.63
CA LEU A 68 2.08 -10.42 8.56
C LEU A 68 1.05 -11.33 7.88
N PHE A 69 0.50 -10.91 6.73
CA PHE A 69 -0.48 -11.70 6.00
C PHE A 69 0.09 -13.06 5.55
N VAL A 70 1.31 -13.07 5.01
CA VAL A 70 2.00 -14.31 4.61
C VAL A 70 2.23 -15.23 5.81
N ALA A 71 2.64 -14.69 6.97
CA ALA A 71 2.82 -15.50 8.17
C ALA A 71 1.49 -16.10 8.67
N LEU A 72 0.41 -15.33 8.67
CA LEU A 72 -0.93 -15.80 9.07
C LEU A 72 -1.47 -16.85 8.11
N ALA A 73 -1.30 -16.64 6.80
CA ALA A 73 -1.72 -17.59 5.77
C ALA A 73 -0.89 -18.88 5.85
N ALA A 74 0.43 -18.78 6.00
CA ALA A 74 1.32 -19.93 6.17
C ALA A 74 0.97 -20.74 7.42
N GLY A 75 0.74 -20.07 8.56
CA GLY A 75 0.29 -20.75 9.78
C GLY A 75 -1.06 -21.44 9.59
N THR A 76 -2.01 -20.75 8.96
CA THR A 76 -3.34 -21.30 8.66
C THR A 76 -3.27 -22.53 7.76
N ILE A 77 -2.36 -22.56 6.78
CA ILE A 77 -2.22 -23.70 5.86
C ILE A 77 -1.41 -24.85 6.49
N ALA A 78 -0.34 -24.54 7.22
CA ALA A 78 0.60 -25.55 7.72
C ALA A 78 0.20 -26.15 9.07
N LEU A 79 -0.50 -25.37 9.90
CA LEU A 79 -0.82 -25.72 11.29
C LEU A 79 -2.33 -25.70 11.59
N ASP A 80 -3.17 -25.39 10.59
CA ASP A 80 -4.60 -25.10 10.76
C ASP A 80 -4.90 -24.02 11.83
N PHE A 81 -3.90 -23.19 12.17
CA PHE A 81 -3.97 -22.17 13.20
C PHE A 81 -3.39 -20.85 12.68
N PRO A 82 -4.07 -19.69 12.85
CA PRO A 82 -5.28 -19.48 13.65
C PRO A 82 -6.60 -19.76 12.89
N GLY A 83 -6.52 -20.20 11.63
CA GLY A 83 -7.67 -20.39 10.75
C GLY A 83 -7.98 -19.15 9.91
N TRP A 84 -8.62 -19.35 8.75
CA TRP A 84 -8.89 -18.28 7.78
C TRP A 84 -9.66 -17.08 8.37
N PRO A 85 -10.75 -17.25 9.15
CA PRO A 85 -11.48 -16.11 9.70
C PRO A 85 -10.62 -15.22 10.61
N ALA A 86 -9.80 -15.84 11.46
CA ALA A 86 -8.90 -15.11 12.35
C ALA A 86 -7.77 -14.43 11.58
N ALA A 87 -7.14 -15.14 10.62
CA ALA A 87 -6.10 -14.59 9.75
C ALA A 87 -6.60 -13.35 8.98
N ILE A 88 -7.80 -13.41 8.41
CA ILE A 88 -8.44 -12.30 7.68
C ILE A 88 -8.73 -11.15 8.64
N SER A 89 -9.30 -11.43 9.82
CA SER A 89 -9.67 -10.40 10.80
C SER A 89 -8.44 -9.64 11.32
N ILE A 90 -7.36 -10.37 11.64
CA ILE A 90 -6.08 -9.77 12.06
C ILE A 90 -5.50 -8.94 10.91
N SER A 91 -5.53 -9.45 9.68
CA SER A 91 -5.01 -8.74 8.51
C SER A 91 -5.79 -7.47 8.21
N LEU A 92 -7.12 -7.47 8.35
CA LEU A 92 -7.96 -6.29 8.22
C LEU A 92 -7.68 -5.26 9.31
N ALA A 93 -7.53 -5.69 10.57
CA ALA A 93 -7.13 -4.80 11.66
C ALA A 93 -5.75 -4.16 11.39
N ALA A 94 -4.80 -4.95 10.89
CA ALA A 94 -3.49 -4.45 10.46
C ALA A 94 -3.62 -3.47 9.28
N THR A 95 -4.49 -3.72 8.30
CA THR A 95 -4.80 -2.80 7.19
C THR A 95 -5.24 -1.45 7.72
N VAL A 96 -6.21 -1.43 8.64
CA VAL A 96 -6.71 -0.19 9.26
C VAL A 96 -5.57 0.54 9.96
N ALA A 97 -4.75 -0.17 10.73
CA ALA A 97 -3.61 0.41 11.45
C ALA A 97 -2.59 1.04 10.49
N VAL A 98 -2.14 0.33 9.46
CA VAL A 98 -1.14 0.86 8.52
C VAL A 98 -1.69 2.02 7.69
N VAL A 99 -2.97 1.97 7.29
CA VAL A 99 -3.65 3.08 6.61
C VAL A 99 -3.72 4.30 7.53
N ALA A 100 -4.16 4.15 8.78
CA ALA A 100 -4.21 5.25 9.73
C ALA A 100 -2.81 5.88 9.96
N LEU A 101 -1.76 5.06 10.10
CA LEU A 101 -0.39 5.54 10.23
C LEU A 101 0.07 6.30 8.98
N GLN A 102 -0.27 5.81 7.79
CA GLN A 102 0.08 6.45 6.52
C GLN A 102 -0.65 7.79 6.31
N LEU A 103 -1.93 7.87 6.67
CA LEU A 103 -2.73 9.10 6.55
C LEU A 103 -2.21 10.21 7.48
N ARG A 104 -1.58 9.85 8.60
CA ARG A 104 -0.98 10.80 9.55
C ARG A 104 0.38 11.36 9.12
N LYS A 105 0.98 10.82 8.04
CA LYS A 105 2.28 11.32 7.57
C LYS A 105 2.12 12.66 6.86
N PRO A 106 3.02 13.64 7.09
CA PRO A 106 3.00 14.91 6.36
C PRO A 106 3.28 14.72 4.86
N SER A 107 3.85 13.58 4.49
CA SER A 107 4.06 13.15 3.11
C SER A 107 2.87 12.41 2.49
N TYR A 108 1.72 12.31 3.18
CA TYR A 108 0.53 11.65 2.62
C TYR A 108 0.02 12.39 1.39
N HIS A 109 -0.05 11.68 0.27
CA HIS A 109 -0.37 12.23 -1.05
C HIS A 109 -1.26 11.31 -1.88
N GLY A 110 -2.00 10.41 -1.22
CA GLY A 110 -2.97 9.52 -1.87
C GLY A 110 -4.28 10.24 -2.24
N LEU A 111 -5.31 9.45 -2.55
CA LEU A 111 -6.66 9.96 -2.81
C LEU A 111 -7.18 10.78 -1.61
N GLY A 112 -7.86 11.89 -1.90
CA GLY A 112 -8.45 12.75 -0.86
C GLY A 112 -7.44 13.59 -0.08
N TRP A 113 -6.18 13.69 -0.54
CA TRP A 113 -5.13 14.45 0.15
C TRP A 113 -5.52 15.90 0.46
N GLN A 114 -6.33 16.57 -0.38
CA GLN A 114 -6.76 17.95 -0.14
C GLN A 114 -7.52 18.13 1.19
N ARG A 115 -8.26 17.10 1.62
CA ARG A 115 -9.01 17.12 2.89
C ARG A 115 -8.19 16.55 4.05
N ILE A 116 -7.41 15.51 3.79
CA ILE A 116 -6.68 14.76 4.84
C ILE A 116 -5.36 15.45 5.21
N ASN A 117 -4.65 15.99 4.21
CA ASN A 117 -3.35 16.64 4.35
C ASN A 117 -3.30 17.91 3.49
N PRO A 118 -4.02 18.99 3.88
CA PRO A 118 -4.01 20.25 3.14
C PRO A 118 -2.63 20.93 3.13
N GLY A 119 -1.76 20.59 4.09
CA GLY A 119 -0.38 21.10 4.18
C GLY A 119 0.60 20.45 3.20
N LEU A 120 0.17 19.44 2.43
CA LEU A 120 1.04 18.71 1.50
C LEU A 120 1.80 19.61 0.50
N PRO A 121 1.21 20.63 -0.15
CA PRO A 121 1.93 21.46 -1.12
C PRO A 121 3.05 22.27 -0.48
N ALA A 122 2.80 22.82 0.72
CA ALA A 122 3.81 23.58 1.47
C ALA A 122 4.95 22.68 1.93
N TRP A 123 4.64 21.48 2.43
CA TRP A 123 5.63 20.46 2.79
C TRP A 123 6.49 20.05 1.58
N TRP A 124 5.87 19.85 0.41
CA TRP A 124 6.58 19.50 -0.82
C TRP A 124 7.50 20.61 -1.31
N ALA A 125 7.06 21.88 -1.24
CA ALA A 125 7.88 23.04 -1.58
C ALA A 125 9.11 23.16 -0.68
N ALA A 126 8.93 23.04 0.64
CA ALA A 126 10.02 23.07 1.61
C ALA A 126 11.06 21.97 1.36
N GLN A 127 10.62 20.78 0.97
CA GLN A 127 11.52 19.66 0.68
C GLN A 127 12.29 19.81 -0.64
N GLN A 128 11.73 20.52 -1.63
CA GLN A 128 12.49 20.87 -2.84
C GLN A 128 13.56 21.92 -2.55
N ALA A 129 13.26 22.91 -1.70
CA ALA A 129 14.23 23.94 -1.30
C ALA A 129 15.43 23.36 -0.53
N SER A 130 15.19 22.47 0.45
CA SER A 130 16.28 21.85 1.22
C SER A 130 17.23 20.97 0.38
N VAL A 131 16.69 20.36 -0.68
CA VAL A 131 17.50 19.60 -1.65
C VAL A 131 18.31 20.53 -2.56
N ALA A 132 17.79 21.69 -2.92
CA ALA A 132 18.49 22.68 -3.74
C ALA A 132 19.64 23.38 -2.98
N GLU A 133 19.50 23.56 -1.67
CA GLU A 133 20.50 24.20 -0.81
C GLU A 133 21.62 23.28 -0.34
N SER A 134 21.47 21.95 -0.49
CA SER A 134 22.53 21.00 -0.10
C SER A 134 23.69 21.08 -1.09
N PRO A 135 24.88 21.57 -0.69
CA PRO A 135 26.04 21.61 -1.56
C PRO A 135 26.49 20.17 -1.80
N GLU A 136 26.27 19.69 -3.03
CA GLU A 136 26.85 18.49 -3.63
C GLU A 136 27.23 17.33 -2.67
N GLY A 137 26.27 16.42 -2.40
CA GLY A 137 26.62 15.00 -2.22
C GLY A 137 26.17 14.24 -0.97
N SER A 138 25.32 14.74 -0.07
CA SER A 138 24.83 13.94 1.08
C SER A 138 23.32 13.71 1.06
N PRO A 139 22.82 12.45 1.07
CA PRO A 139 21.39 12.16 1.06
C PRO A 139 20.72 12.53 2.39
N PRO A 140 19.49 13.08 2.38
CA PRO A 140 18.80 13.45 3.61
C PRO A 140 18.44 12.23 4.45
N ALA A 141 18.67 12.33 5.77
CA ALA A 141 18.27 11.34 6.75
C ALA A 141 16.75 11.12 6.69
N ARG A 142 16.34 9.89 6.36
CA ARG A 142 14.93 9.50 6.26
C ARG A 142 14.29 9.50 7.65
N ALA A 143 13.19 10.23 7.82
CA ALA A 143 12.24 10.10 8.92
C ALA A 143 11.00 9.31 8.46
#